data_AF-W0JYL5-F1
#
_entry.id   AF-W0JYL5-F1
#
_cell.length_a   1.000
_cell.length_b   1.000
_cell.length_c   1.000
_cell.angle_alpha   90.00
_cell.angle_beta   90.00
_cell.angle_gamma   90.00
#
_symmetry.space_group_name_H-M   'P 1'
#
loop_
_entity.id
_entity.type
_entity.pdbx_description
1 polymer ?
#
loop_
_entity_poly.entity_id
_entity_poly.type
_entity_poly.pdbx_seq_one_letter_code
_entity_poly.pdbx_strand_id
1 'polypeptide(L)'
;MASNDPQTDEKHETDRSGAERSADEPSAPSDERDGTGERPRAEQSERSAESGNSDRSAGEQRESDGTGLERSSGGDEDDPYEIRLYEPADRDGFLELYELVFGEVDEEWFRWKYEDNPYVDHVPIVLATHEGAIVGTKPSFVLELRVEDRTFRGYQPADVMVHPDHRRRGLYSRTTERMKEHYRDRDPELFFNFPNPATLSGSLKHGWEIVEKVPTYYRIQRPESMLETDHSERLSTLTSAATPLVQRYLRAREPRYRGVRGVSVERFDEVPASVFAQLYRDGVPGTIHANRTETFYEWRFGNPNLSYEAYVARRNGVAIAGIVTGTTNEDGSRITNLTDVVPLATTPHRRDGLRALLSRIIEDRREDSLLAVSGDGIPESLLSRFGFHSDLAVPLSHVSLPTTQVTYPISSDGGHDWTVGGRAIADPTNWTITFAEQDTR
;
A
#
# COMPACT_ATOMS: atom_id res chain seq x y z
N MET A 1 35.22 33.10 21.63
CA MET A 1 36.00 34.31 21.96
C MET A 1 37.47 34.01 21.71
N ALA A 2 38.25 35.01 21.26
CA ALA A 2 39.60 34.87 20.65
C ALA A 2 39.55 34.05 19.33
N SER A 3 39.43 34.65 18.14
CA SER A 3 40.26 35.66 17.46
C SER A 3 41.51 35.07 16.81
N ASN A 4 41.49 34.95 15.49
CA ASN A 4 42.56 35.44 14.61
C ASN A 4 42.10 35.46 13.14
N ASP A 5 42.16 36.64 12.56
CA ASP A 5 42.33 36.93 11.13
C ASP A 5 43.64 37.74 11.06
N PRO A 6 44.43 37.68 9.97
CA PRO A 6 44.20 38.71 8.97
C PRO A 6 44.42 38.31 7.50
N GLN A 7 43.71 39.06 6.67
CA GLN A 7 43.84 39.23 5.21
C GLN A 7 45.28 39.43 4.70
N THR A 8 45.53 39.00 3.46
CA THR A 8 45.90 39.84 2.27
C THR A 8 46.28 38.90 1.11
N ASP A 9 46.32 39.25 -0.17
CA ASP A 9 45.63 40.12 -1.16
C ASP A 9 46.46 39.94 -2.48
N GLU A 10 46.10 40.59 -3.59
CA GLU A 10 46.72 40.54 -4.94
C GLU A 10 46.44 39.27 -5.78
N LYS A 11 45.93 39.27 -7.03
CA LYS A 11 45.90 40.15 -8.23
C LYS A 11 46.98 39.90 -9.31
N HIS A 12 46.57 39.23 -10.38
CA HIS A 12 46.68 39.58 -11.82
C HIS A 12 46.32 38.31 -12.63
N GLU A 13 45.40 38.25 -13.61
CA GLU A 13 45.14 39.05 -14.83
C GLU A 13 45.95 38.57 -16.06
N THR A 14 45.32 38.66 -17.24
CA THR A 14 45.79 38.38 -18.62
C THR A 14 45.82 36.91 -19.10
N ASP A 15 45.51 36.56 -20.37
CA ASP A 15 44.71 37.18 -21.47
C ASP A 15 44.57 36.14 -22.65
N ARG A 16 43.56 36.30 -23.55
CA ARG A 16 43.43 35.66 -24.92
C ARG A 16 43.33 34.11 -25.02
N SER A 17 42.88 33.43 -26.09
CA SER A 17 41.98 33.64 -27.28
C SER A 17 41.91 32.30 -28.08
N GLY A 18 40.95 31.91 -28.94
CA GLY A 18 39.73 32.51 -29.50
C GLY A 18 38.52 31.52 -29.47
N ALA A 19 37.49 31.47 -30.35
CA ALA A 19 37.33 31.60 -31.82
C ALA A 19 37.82 30.37 -32.63
N GLU A 20 37.05 29.71 -33.52
CA GLU A 20 35.64 29.80 -33.96
C GLU A 20 35.28 28.60 -34.89
N ARG A 21 33.99 28.25 -35.07
CA ARG A 21 33.39 27.44 -36.18
C ARG A 21 33.76 25.94 -36.30
N SER A 22 33.05 25.10 -37.07
CA SER A 22 31.61 24.96 -37.41
C SER A 22 31.43 23.69 -38.28
N ALA A 23 30.28 23.00 -38.18
CA ALA A 23 29.64 22.05 -39.13
C ALA A 23 30.49 21.21 -40.12
N ASP A 24 30.29 19.88 -40.14
CA ASP A 24 29.48 19.21 -41.18
C ASP A 24 29.34 17.68 -40.98
N GLU A 25 28.15 17.17 -41.30
CA GLU A 25 27.81 15.77 -41.63
C GLU A 25 27.68 15.66 -43.18
N PRO A 26 27.41 14.49 -43.80
CA PRO A 26 27.61 13.10 -43.41
C PRO A 26 28.33 12.29 -44.53
N SER A 27 28.53 10.96 -44.39
CA SER A 27 28.44 9.96 -45.49
C SER A 27 28.73 8.51 -45.06
N ALA A 28 27.90 7.58 -45.53
CA ALA A 28 28.23 6.17 -45.79
C ALA A 28 28.55 6.01 -47.31
N PRO A 29 29.04 4.88 -47.89
CA PRO A 29 28.56 3.50 -47.69
C PRO A 29 29.60 2.36 -47.80
N SER A 30 29.21 1.10 -47.56
CA SER A 30 29.20 -0.01 -48.57
C SER A 30 29.11 -1.42 -47.95
N ASP A 31 28.34 -2.30 -48.61
CA ASP A 31 28.06 -3.71 -48.30
C ASP A 31 29.28 -4.64 -48.11
N GLU A 32 29.10 -5.73 -47.35
CA GLU A 32 29.18 -7.11 -47.92
C GLU A 32 28.40 -8.16 -47.07
N ARG A 33 28.18 -9.37 -47.61
CA ARG A 33 27.08 -10.30 -47.27
C ARG A 33 27.51 -11.64 -46.66
N ASP A 34 26.71 -12.19 -45.74
CA ASP A 34 26.00 -13.50 -45.83
C ASP A 34 25.15 -13.71 -44.55
N GLY A 35 23.88 -14.13 -44.57
CA GLY A 35 23.43 -15.53 -44.75
C GLY A 35 23.27 -16.22 -43.37
N THR A 36 22.09 -16.42 -42.78
CA THR A 36 21.04 -17.40 -43.18
C THR A 36 19.72 -17.20 -42.39
N GLY A 37 18.67 -18.03 -42.60
CA GLY A 37 17.27 -17.84 -42.14
C GLY A 37 16.99 -17.91 -40.61
N GLU A 38 15.75 -17.84 -40.12
CA GLU A 38 14.41 -18.00 -40.74
C GLU A 38 13.34 -17.09 -40.10
N ARG A 39 12.19 -16.90 -40.78
CA ARG A 39 10.92 -16.38 -40.23
C ARG A 39 9.73 -17.14 -40.83
N PRO A 40 8.72 -17.56 -40.06
CA PRO A 40 7.44 -17.99 -40.61
C PRO A 40 6.55 -16.80 -40.95
N ARG A 41 5.77 -16.92 -42.03
CA ARG A 41 4.62 -16.05 -42.36
C ARG A 41 3.35 -16.89 -42.36
N ALA A 42 2.20 -16.23 -42.18
CA ALA A 42 0.89 -16.88 -42.16
C ALA A 42 0.50 -17.47 -43.52
N GLU A 43 -0.31 -18.53 -43.48
CA GLU A 43 -1.05 -19.05 -44.64
C GLU A 43 -2.55 -18.82 -44.47
N GLN A 44 -3.21 -18.43 -45.57
CA GLN A 44 -4.65 -18.53 -45.78
C GLN A 44 -4.95 -19.80 -46.58
N SER A 45 -6.13 -20.38 -46.41
CA SER A 45 -6.69 -21.31 -47.39
C SER A 45 -8.22 -21.23 -47.41
N GLU A 46 -8.77 -20.85 -48.56
CA GLU A 46 -10.21 -20.91 -48.86
C GLU A 46 -10.59 -22.28 -49.43
N ARG A 47 -11.87 -22.66 -49.31
CA ARG A 47 -12.62 -23.34 -50.39
C ARG A 47 -14.13 -23.40 -50.13
N SER A 48 -14.89 -23.02 -51.15
CA SER A 48 -16.36 -23.09 -51.28
C SER A 48 -16.85 -24.53 -51.61
N ALA A 49 -18.14 -24.89 -51.75
CA ALA A 49 -19.39 -24.14 -51.89
C ALA A 49 -20.65 -25.01 -51.58
N GLU A 50 -21.85 -24.40 -51.64
CA GLU A 50 -23.20 -24.99 -51.92
C GLU A 50 -23.85 -25.95 -50.89
N SER A 51 -25.18 -25.98 -50.65
CA SER A 51 -26.34 -25.20 -51.14
C SER A 51 -27.58 -25.39 -50.23
N GLY A 52 -28.62 -24.55 -50.36
CA GLY A 52 -30.01 -24.92 -50.00
C GLY A 52 -30.84 -23.98 -49.09
N ASN A 53 -31.75 -23.19 -49.70
CA ASN A 53 -33.08 -22.73 -49.24
C ASN A 53 -33.55 -22.99 -47.77
N SER A 54 -34.38 -22.19 -47.09
CA SER A 54 -35.09 -20.90 -47.29
C SER A 54 -36.26 -20.90 -46.27
N ASP A 55 -36.55 -19.80 -45.57
CA ASP A 55 -37.88 -19.13 -45.64
C ASP A 55 -37.91 -17.77 -44.90
N ARG A 56 -39.03 -17.04 -45.01
CA ARG A 56 -39.20 -15.61 -44.72
C ARG A 56 -40.08 -15.29 -43.50
N SER A 57 -39.77 -14.20 -42.79
CA SER A 57 -40.71 -13.16 -42.28
C SER A 57 -39.87 -12.09 -41.55
N ALA A 58 -39.82 -10.82 -41.98
CA ALA A 58 -40.81 -9.75 -41.79
C ALA A 58 -41.01 -9.39 -40.30
N GLY A 59 -40.30 -8.37 -39.78
CA GLY A 59 -40.86 -7.05 -39.45
C GLY A 59 -40.96 -6.93 -37.90
N GLU A 60 -40.70 -5.82 -37.22
CA GLU A 60 -40.83 -4.39 -37.54
C GLU A 60 -39.67 -3.56 -36.94
N GLN A 61 -39.42 -2.37 -37.52
CA GLN A 61 -38.69 -1.28 -36.85
C GLN A 61 -39.66 -0.46 -36.00
N ARG A 62 -39.22 0.03 -34.83
CA ARG A 62 -39.71 1.31 -34.29
C ARG A 62 -38.55 2.12 -33.72
N GLU A 63 -38.66 3.42 -33.92
CA GLU A 63 -37.61 4.41 -33.70
C GLU A 63 -37.53 4.87 -32.24
N SER A 64 -36.46 5.62 -31.99
CA SER A 64 -36.18 6.37 -30.77
C SER A 64 -37.34 7.27 -30.32
N ASP A 65 -37.44 7.46 -29.00
CA ASP A 65 -37.74 8.79 -28.48
C ASP A 65 -36.83 9.08 -27.28
N GLY A 66 -36.43 10.34 -27.15
CA GLY A 66 -35.40 10.76 -26.19
C GLY A 66 -35.95 11.58 -25.03
N THR A 67 -35.66 11.15 -23.81
CA THR A 67 -35.67 11.97 -22.60
C THR A 67 -34.36 11.68 -21.88
N GLY A 68 -33.55 12.66 -21.49
CA GLY A 68 -33.93 13.79 -20.65
C GLY A 68 -33.28 13.55 -19.29
N LEU A 69 -31.96 13.78 -19.21
CA LEU A 69 -31.21 13.71 -17.96
C LEU A 69 -31.62 14.88 -17.06
N GLU A 70 -32.74 14.72 -16.36
CA GLU A 70 -33.17 15.66 -15.33
C GLU A 70 -32.19 15.65 -14.16
N ARG A 71 -31.67 16.82 -13.83
CA ARG A 71 -30.93 17.03 -12.59
C ARG A 71 -31.91 16.93 -11.43
N SER A 72 -31.84 15.86 -10.64
CA SER A 72 -32.61 15.74 -9.41
C SER A 72 -32.02 16.62 -8.29
N SER A 73 -32.13 17.93 -8.43
CA SER A 73 -31.99 18.86 -7.31
C SER A 73 -33.31 18.92 -6.54
N GLY A 74 -33.62 17.82 -5.85
CA GLY A 74 -34.71 17.69 -4.91
C GLY A 74 -34.22 16.87 -3.74
N GLY A 75 -34.10 17.49 -2.57
CA GLY A 75 -33.97 16.73 -1.33
C GLY A 75 -35.34 16.17 -0.98
N ASP A 76 -35.42 14.87 -0.72
CA ASP A 76 -36.63 14.29 -0.14
C ASP A 76 -36.81 14.88 1.28
N GLU A 77 -37.83 15.74 1.47
CA GLU A 77 -38.15 16.32 2.79
C GLU A 77 -38.57 15.24 3.83
N ASP A 78 -38.73 13.98 3.40
CA ASP A 78 -39.05 12.81 4.21
C ASP A 78 -37.84 11.87 4.50
N ASP A 79 -36.62 12.16 4.03
CA ASP A 79 -35.45 11.32 4.33
C ASP A 79 -34.96 11.55 5.78
N PRO A 80 -35.09 10.57 6.70
CA PRO A 80 -34.82 10.79 8.10
C PRO A 80 -33.33 10.69 8.46
N TYR A 81 -32.44 10.65 7.45
CA TYR A 81 -30.99 10.61 7.63
C TYR A 81 -30.31 11.84 7.05
N GLU A 82 -29.56 12.56 7.87
CA GLU A 82 -28.65 13.60 7.40
C GLU A 82 -27.28 12.98 7.08
N ILE A 83 -26.68 13.38 5.94
CA ILE A 83 -25.33 12.97 5.55
C ILE A 83 -24.43 14.20 5.51
N ARG A 84 -23.57 14.35 6.52
CA ARG A 84 -22.74 15.55 6.74
C ARG A 84 -21.28 15.20 7.00
N LEU A 85 -20.44 16.22 7.07
CA LEU A 85 -19.06 16.06 7.52
C LEU A 85 -19.03 15.97 9.05
N TYR A 86 -17.96 15.38 9.58
CA TYR A 86 -17.64 15.36 10.99
C TYR A 86 -17.31 16.77 11.51
N GLU A 87 -17.76 17.06 12.72
CA GLU A 87 -17.39 18.22 13.53
C GLU A 87 -16.74 17.73 14.85
N PRO A 88 -15.87 18.51 15.52
CA PRO A 88 -15.16 18.04 16.73
C PRO A 88 -16.06 17.55 17.88
N ALA A 89 -17.33 17.96 17.93
CA ALA A 89 -18.31 17.49 18.91
C ALA A 89 -18.85 16.07 18.63
N ASP A 90 -18.57 15.49 17.45
CA ASP A 90 -19.01 14.16 17.06
C ASP A 90 -18.11 13.03 17.58
N ARG A 91 -16.97 13.34 18.21
CA ARG A 91 -15.97 12.34 18.62
C ARG A 91 -16.57 11.23 19.47
N ASP A 92 -17.32 11.60 20.50
CA ASP A 92 -17.88 10.66 21.47
C ASP A 92 -18.86 9.70 20.77
N GLY A 93 -19.77 10.23 19.94
CA GLY A 93 -20.71 9.41 19.16
C GLY A 93 -20.04 8.58 18.04
N PHE A 94 -18.87 8.99 17.55
CA PHE A 94 -18.05 8.15 16.67
C PHE A 94 -17.46 6.96 17.43
N LEU A 95 -16.90 7.21 18.63
CA LEU A 95 -16.31 6.19 19.48
C LEU A 95 -17.36 5.19 19.99
N GLU A 96 -18.54 5.66 20.40
CA GLU A 96 -19.69 4.80 20.75
C GLU A 96 -20.07 3.83 19.61
N LEU A 97 -20.14 4.33 18.36
CA LEU A 97 -20.41 3.48 17.20
C LEU A 97 -19.24 2.56 16.85
N TYR A 98 -18.00 2.98 17.12
CA TYR A 98 -16.81 2.14 16.94
C TYR A 98 -16.81 0.97 17.93
N GLU A 99 -17.04 1.23 19.21
CA GLU A 99 -17.16 0.21 20.24
C GLU A 99 -18.23 -0.84 19.88
N LEU A 100 -19.41 -0.38 19.42
CA LEU A 100 -20.50 -1.25 19.00
C LEU A 100 -20.19 -2.15 17.80
N VAL A 101 -19.32 -1.72 16.88
CA VAL A 101 -19.08 -2.41 15.60
C VAL A 101 -17.77 -3.21 15.60
N PHE A 102 -16.73 -2.73 16.28
CA PHE A 102 -15.38 -3.29 16.28
C PHE A 102 -14.79 -3.55 17.68
N GLY A 103 -15.41 -3.04 18.75
CA GLY A 103 -14.90 -3.11 20.12
C GLY A 103 -14.15 -1.85 20.56
N GLU A 104 -13.80 -1.79 21.85
CA GLU A 104 -13.20 -0.62 22.50
C GLU A 104 -11.89 -0.16 21.83
N VAL A 105 -11.72 1.16 21.68
CA VAL A 105 -10.47 1.84 21.31
C VAL A 105 -10.31 3.09 22.17
N ASP A 106 -9.05 3.49 22.43
CA ASP A 106 -8.74 4.71 23.18
C ASP A 106 -9.03 5.97 22.33
N GLU A 107 -9.36 7.08 23.00
CA GLU A 107 -9.33 8.42 22.40
C GLU A 107 -7.97 8.73 21.76
N GLU A 108 -6.87 8.27 22.37
CA GLU A 108 -5.51 8.49 21.83
C GLU A 108 -5.36 7.89 20.42
N TRP A 109 -5.99 6.74 20.16
CA TRP A 109 -5.99 6.13 18.83
C TRP A 109 -6.78 6.97 17.81
N PHE A 110 -7.93 7.52 18.21
CA PHE A 110 -8.71 8.41 17.33
C PHE A 110 -7.93 9.69 16.99
N ARG A 111 -7.29 10.29 18.00
CA ARG A 111 -6.42 11.46 17.83
C ARG A 111 -5.28 11.17 16.87
N TRP A 112 -4.48 10.14 17.15
CA TRP A 112 -3.40 9.68 16.27
C TRP A 112 -3.86 9.46 14.81
N LYS A 113 -4.97 8.73 14.59
CA LYS A 113 -5.39 8.33 13.25
C LYS A 113 -6.01 9.48 12.44
N TYR A 114 -6.72 10.39 13.12
CA TYR A 114 -7.61 11.36 12.46
C TYR A 114 -7.39 12.83 12.81
N GLU A 115 -7.14 13.18 14.08
CA GLU A 115 -7.01 14.59 14.49
C GLU A 115 -5.58 15.13 14.34
N ASP A 116 -4.59 14.29 14.66
CA ASP A 116 -3.16 14.59 14.60
C ASP A 116 -2.53 14.13 13.26
N ASN A 117 -3.34 13.82 12.25
CA ASN A 117 -2.85 13.42 10.92
C ASN A 117 -2.11 14.59 10.25
N PRO A 118 -0.80 14.50 9.98
CA PRO A 118 0.02 15.65 9.61
C PRO A 118 -0.20 16.14 8.17
N TYR A 119 -1.04 15.47 7.39
CA TYR A 119 -1.24 15.75 5.96
C TYR A 119 -2.54 16.55 5.68
N VAL A 120 -3.42 16.69 6.67
CA VAL A 120 -4.72 17.40 6.56
C VAL A 120 -4.94 18.33 7.75
N ASP A 121 -5.72 19.38 7.50
CA ASP A 121 -6.11 20.42 8.47
C ASP A 121 -7.51 20.20 9.06
N HIS A 122 -8.12 19.06 8.77
CA HIS A 122 -9.48 18.67 9.15
C HIS A 122 -9.56 17.15 9.35
N VAL A 123 -10.55 16.69 10.10
CA VAL A 123 -10.84 15.27 10.30
C VAL A 123 -11.65 14.74 9.09
N PRO A 124 -11.10 13.86 8.24
CA PRO A 124 -11.67 13.51 6.94
C PRO A 124 -12.73 12.41 7.04
N ILE A 125 -13.78 12.65 7.82
CA ILE A 125 -14.88 11.70 8.09
C ILE A 125 -16.21 12.25 7.57
N VAL A 126 -16.94 11.43 6.80
CA VAL A 126 -18.36 11.66 6.49
C VAL A 126 -19.22 10.85 7.45
N LEU A 127 -20.26 11.46 8.01
CA LEU A 127 -21.21 10.85 8.95
C LEU A 127 -22.59 10.70 8.30
N ALA A 128 -23.30 9.67 8.71
CA ALA A 128 -24.75 9.54 8.57
C ALA A 128 -25.36 9.63 9.98
N THR A 129 -26.27 10.56 10.20
CA THR A 129 -26.96 10.75 11.49
C THR A 129 -28.45 10.49 11.36
N HIS A 130 -29.10 10.16 12.47
CA HIS A 130 -30.54 9.92 12.58
C HIS A 130 -31.00 10.32 13.98
N GLU A 131 -32.00 11.20 14.07
CA GLU A 131 -32.51 11.73 15.36
C GLU A 131 -31.40 12.31 16.27
N GLY A 132 -30.31 12.81 15.67
CA GLY A 132 -29.13 13.35 16.36
C GLY A 132 -28.02 12.34 16.69
N ALA A 133 -28.29 11.03 16.59
CA ALA A 133 -27.29 9.98 16.81
C ALA A 133 -26.49 9.66 15.54
N ILE A 134 -25.21 9.29 15.69
CA ILE A 134 -24.37 8.82 14.57
C ILE A 134 -24.70 7.35 14.30
N VAL A 135 -25.16 7.05 13.08
CA VAL A 135 -25.64 5.71 12.67
C VAL A 135 -24.86 5.11 11.50
N GLY A 136 -23.91 5.87 10.95
CA GLY A 136 -22.93 5.37 9.99
C GLY A 136 -21.79 6.35 9.76
N THR A 137 -20.65 5.82 9.32
CA THR A 137 -19.41 6.59 9.11
C THR A 137 -18.76 6.20 7.78
N LYS A 138 -17.97 7.12 7.24
CA LYS A 138 -17.01 6.89 6.15
C LYS A 138 -15.73 7.70 6.42
N PRO A 139 -14.86 7.23 7.32
CA PRO A 139 -13.54 7.81 7.53
C PRO A 139 -12.60 7.62 6.33
N SER A 140 -11.57 8.45 6.28
CA SER A 140 -10.40 8.25 5.44
C SER A 140 -9.12 8.38 6.27
N PHE A 141 -8.23 7.40 6.20
CA PHE A 141 -6.86 7.55 6.68
C PHE A 141 -6.05 8.27 5.58
N VAL A 142 -5.28 9.32 5.90
CA VAL A 142 -4.58 10.11 4.87
C VAL A 142 -3.08 9.89 4.93
N LEU A 143 -2.46 9.70 3.77
CA LEU A 143 -1.02 9.64 3.60
C LEU A 143 -0.56 10.62 2.51
N GLU A 144 0.56 11.28 2.71
CA GLU A 144 1.34 11.82 1.58
C GLU A 144 1.96 10.63 0.83
N LEU A 145 1.60 10.51 -0.44
CA LEU A 145 2.17 9.59 -1.40
C LEU A 145 3.21 10.32 -2.26
N ARG A 146 4.14 9.55 -2.83
CA ARG A 146 5.14 10.02 -3.78
C ARG A 146 5.17 9.12 -5.01
N VAL A 147 5.40 9.73 -6.17
CA VAL A 147 5.77 9.06 -7.43
C VAL A 147 6.83 9.89 -8.16
N GLU A 148 7.95 9.27 -8.53
CA GLU A 148 9.14 9.96 -9.04
C GLU A 148 9.57 11.13 -8.12
N ASP A 149 9.49 12.39 -8.58
CA ASP A 149 9.79 13.60 -7.79
C ASP A 149 8.56 14.35 -7.27
N ARG A 150 7.35 13.82 -7.50
CA ARG A 150 6.08 14.47 -7.13
C ARG A 150 5.51 13.85 -5.86
N THR A 151 5.16 14.69 -4.88
CA THR A 151 4.32 14.28 -3.75
C THR A 151 2.90 14.78 -3.93
N PHE A 152 1.95 14.05 -3.36
CA PHE A 152 0.51 14.32 -3.41
C PHE A 152 -0.18 13.58 -2.26
N ARG A 153 -1.39 13.99 -1.86
CA ARG A 153 -2.14 13.24 -0.84
C ARG A 153 -2.97 12.15 -1.50
N GLY A 154 -3.00 10.98 -0.86
CA GLY A 154 -3.92 9.89 -1.16
C GLY A 154 -4.76 9.60 0.08
N TYR A 155 -6.07 9.45 -0.10
CA TYR A 155 -6.97 9.14 1.02
C TYR A 155 -7.35 7.67 0.97
N GLN A 156 -7.40 7.04 2.13
CA GLN A 156 -7.69 5.62 2.29
C GLN A 156 -8.99 5.43 3.05
N PRO A 157 -10.12 5.23 2.35
CA PRO A 157 -11.39 4.91 2.98
C PRO A 157 -11.26 3.69 3.91
N ALA A 158 -11.40 3.95 5.21
CA ALA A 158 -11.11 3.05 6.33
C ALA A 158 -12.29 3.06 7.32
N ASP A 159 -12.28 2.15 8.31
CA ASP A 159 -13.19 2.15 9.49
C ASP A 159 -14.66 2.46 9.17
N VAL A 160 -15.17 1.87 8.08
CA VAL A 160 -16.50 2.17 7.56
C VAL A 160 -17.56 1.43 8.35
N MET A 161 -18.37 2.16 9.12
CA MET A 161 -19.35 1.59 10.05
C MET A 161 -20.78 1.92 9.64
N VAL A 162 -21.70 1.01 9.96
CA VAL A 162 -23.15 1.24 9.91
C VAL A 162 -23.79 0.51 11.07
N HIS A 163 -24.49 1.27 11.92
CA HIS A 163 -25.20 0.79 13.10
C HIS A 163 -26.14 -0.37 12.71
N PRO A 164 -26.15 -1.51 13.45
CA PRO A 164 -26.91 -2.71 13.08
C PRO A 164 -28.34 -2.46 12.59
N ASP A 165 -29.11 -1.66 13.31
CA ASP A 165 -30.53 -1.37 13.02
C ASP A 165 -30.76 -0.42 11.83
N HIS A 166 -29.69 0.25 11.36
CA HIS A 166 -29.70 1.16 10.21
C HIS A 166 -29.08 0.54 8.95
N ARG A 167 -28.64 -0.73 9.02
CA ARG A 167 -28.13 -1.49 7.87
C ARG A 167 -29.21 -1.69 6.80
N ARG A 168 -28.76 -1.91 5.55
CA ARG A 168 -29.60 -2.06 4.34
C ARG A 168 -30.43 -0.84 3.94
N ARG A 169 -30.23 0.33 4.57
CA ARG A 169 -30.87 1.62 4.22
C ARG A 169 -30.01 2.51 3.31
N GLY A 170 -29.08 1.93 2.54
CA GLY A 170 -28.22 2.67 1.61
C GLY A 170 -27.11 3.55 2.21
N LEU A 171 -26.97 3.62 3.54
CA LEU A 171 -26.05 4.56 4.22
C LEU A 171 -24.60 4.50 3.74
N TYR A 172 -24.02 3.31 3.54
CA TYR A 172 -22.68 3.14 2.96
C TYR A 172 -22.52 3.86 1.62
N SER A 173 -23.53 3.76 0.75
CA SER A 173 -23.51 4.36 -0.58
C SER A 173 -23.66 5.88 -0.50
N ARG A 174 -24.54 6.37 0.38
CA ARG A 174 -24.75 7.79 0.62
C ARG A 174 -23.51 8.48 1.19
N THR A 175 -22.87 7.90 2.21
CA THR A 175 -21.62 8.45 2.76
C THR A 175 -20.45 8.35 1.76
N THR A 176 -20.39 7.28 0.94
CA THR A 176 -19.38 7.13 -0.11
C THR A 176 -19.51 8.19 -1.21
N GLU A 177 -20.72 8.45 -1.72
CA GLU A 177 -20.90 9.49 -2.74
C GLU A 177 -20.73 10.90 -2.16
N ARG A 178 -21.17 11.16 -0.92
CA ARG A 178 -20.92 12.45 -0.24
C ARG A 178 -19.44 12.72 0.03
N MET A 179 -18.64 11.67 0.27
CA MET A 179 -17.18 11.72 0.37
C MET A 179 -16.55 12.08 -0.99
N LYS A 180 -16.93 11.36 -2.05
CA LYS A 180 -16.45 11.62 -3.43
C LYS A 180 -16.81 13.03 -3.89
N GLU A 181 -18.05 13.47 -3.62
CA GLU A 181 -18.51 14.82 -3.93
C GLU A 181 -17.73 15.89 -3.16
N HIS A 182 -17.45 15.66 -1.88
CA HIS A 182 -16.68 16.61 -1.08
C HIS A 182 -15.27 16.82 -1.65
N TYR A 183 -14.59 15.73 -2.02
CA TYR A 183 -13.18 15.81 -2.41
C TYR A 183 -12.94 15.96 -3.93
N ARG A 184 -13.97 15.81 -4.78
CA ARG A 184 -13.87 15.87 -6.26
C ARG A 184 -13.00 17.02 -6.78
N ASP A 185 -13.33 18.23 -6.32
CA ASP A 185 -12.73 19.49 -6.78
C ASP A 185 -11.80 20.08 -5.70
N ARG A 186 -11.23 19.22 -4.84
CA ARG A 186 -10.38 19.60 -3.70
C ARG A 186 -9.10 18.77 -3.69
N ASP A 187 -8.92 17.97 -2.64
CA ASP A 187 -7.79 17.11 -2.32
C ASP A 187 -8.41 15.84 -1.73
N PRO A 188 -8.00 14.60 -2.08
CA PRO A 188 -6.74 14.19 -2.73
C PRO A 188 -6.76 14.08 -4.26
N GLU A 189 -5.67 13.56 -4.84
CA GLU A 189 -5.62 13.11 -6.25
C GLU A 189 -6.19 11.70 -6.47
N LEU A 190 -6.20 10.84 -5.45
CA LEU A 190 -6.77 9.50 -5.53
C LEU A 190 -7.29 9.01 -4.17
N PHE A 191 -8.26 8.08 -4.23
CA PHE A 191 -8.52 7.15 -3.12
C PHE A 191 -7.81 5.82 -3.37
N PHE A 192 -7.17 5.25 -2.36
CA PHE A 192 -6.60 3.89 -2.39
C PHE A 192 -6.86 3.18 -1.07
N ASN A 193 -7.35 1.94 -1.10
CA ASN A 193 -7.62 1.23 0.14
C ASN A 193 -7.55 -0.29 0.00
N PHE A 194 -7.56 -0.94 1.16
CA PHE A 194 -7.40 -2.39 1.31
C PHE A 194 -8.68 -3.02 1.90
N PRO A 195 -9.81 -3.00 1.15
CA PRO A 195 -11.11 -3.41 1.67
C PRO A 195 -11.13 -4.89 2.04
N ASN A 196 -11.70 -5.18 3.21
CA ASN A 196 -12.07 -6.54 3.58
C ASN A 196 -13.15 -7.11 2.61
N PRO A 197 -13.36 -8.44 2.57
CA PRO A 197 -14.33 -9.04 1.65
C PRO A 197 -15.76 -8.51 1.76
N ALA A 198 -16.17 -8.03 2.94
CA ALA A 198 -17.49 -7.44 3.17
C ALA A 198 -17.67 -6.07 2.48
N THR A 199 -16.60 -5.26 2.41
CA THR A 199 -16.63 -3.91 1.85
C THR A 199 -16.19 -3.83 0.38
N LEU A 200 -15.39 -4.79 -0.12
CA LEU A 200 -14.90 -4.83 -1.50
C LEU A 200 -16.04 -4.73 -2.52
N SER A 201 -17.10 -5.54 -2.38
CA SER A 201 -18.24 -5.50 -3.31
C SER A 201 -19.03 -4.19 -3.29
N GLY A 202 -18.93 -3.42 -2.20
CA GLY A 202 -19.42 -2.04 -2.12
C GLY A 202 -18.53 -1.09 -2.90
N SER A 203 -17.22 -1.10 -2.64
CA SER A 203 -16.24 -0.23 -3.30
C SER A 203 -16.32 -0.33 -4.84
N LEU A 204 -16.37 -1.55 -5.39
CA LEU A 204 -16.46 -1.78 -6.84
C LEU A 204 -17.74 -1.18 -7.45
N LYS A 205 -18.88 -1.23 -6.74
CA LYS A 205 -20.14 -0.60 -7.20
C LYS A 205 -20.08 0.93 -7.22
N HIS A 206 -19.17 1.52 -6.44
CA HIS A 206 -18.94 2.96 -6.40
C HIS A 206 -17.81 3.43 -7.34
N GLY A 207 -17.28 2.53 -8.17
CA GLY A 207 -16.35 2.83 -9.26
C GLY A 207 -14.88 2.56 -8.97
N TRP A 208 -14.54 1.98 -7.81
CA TRP A 208 -13.16 1.56 -7.53
C TRP A 208 -12.77 0.38 -8.45
N GLU A 209 -11.53 0.37 -8.90
CA GLU A 209 -10.93 -0.76 -9.63
C GLU A 209 -9.96 -1.55 -8.73
N ILE A 210 -9.84 -2.85 -8.99
CA ILE A 210 -8.86 -3.71 -8.31
C ILE A 210 -7.49 -3.48 -8.95
N VAL A 211 -6.50 -3.13 -8.12
CA VAL A 211 -5.10 -3.04 -8.53
C VAL A 211 -4.48 -4.45 -8.51
N GLU A 212 -4.50 -5.09 -7.34
CA GLU A 212 -4.00 -6.46 -7.17
C GLU A 212 -4.51 -7.14 -5.88
N LYS A 213 -4.07 -8.39 -5.68
CA LYS A 213 -4.00 -9.00 -4.35
C LYS A 213 -2.58 -8.86 -3.85
N VAL A 214 -2.35 -7.93 -2.92
CA VAL A 214 -1.04 -7.67 -2.33
C VAL A 214 -0.61 -8.92 -1.56
N PRO A 215 0.50 -9.58 -1.92
CA PRO A 215 0.95 -10.79 -1.24
C PRO A 215 1.37 -10.47 0.20
N THR A 216 0.97 -11.32 1.14
CA THR A 216 1.55 -11.33 2.48
C THR A 216 2.37 -12.59 2.68
N TYR A 217 3.63 -12.41 3.05
CA TYR A 217 4.60 -13.47 3.26
C TYR A 217 4.68 -13.80 4.75
N TYR A 218 4.34 -15.04 5.11
CA TYR A 218 4.30 -15.52 6.48
C TYR A 218 5.47 -16.49 6.77
N ARG A 219 6.15 -16.28 7.89
CA ARG A 219 7.05 -17.27 8.53
C ARG A 219 6.39 -17.72 9.83
N ILE A 220 5.61 -18.79 9.77
CA ILE A 220 4.96 -19.41 10.94
C ILE A 220 6.05 -20.12 11.76
N GLN A 221 6.34 -19.62 12.97
CA GLN A 221 7.39 -20.16 13.84
C GLN A 221 6.83 -21.15 14.85
N ARG A 222 5.60 -20.89 15.33
CA ARG A 222 4.88 -21.69 16.32
C ARG A 222 3.49 -22.08 15.82
N PRO A 223 3.37 -23.07 14.90
CA PRO A 223 2.07 -23.52 14.40
C PRO A 223 1.08 -23.89 15.50
N GLU A 224 1.59 -24.34 16.65
CA GLU A 224 0.77 -24.73 17.80
C GLU A 224 0.00 -23.58 18.46
N SER A 225 0.48 -22.32 18.41
CA SER A 225 -0.24 -21.20 19.02
C SER A 225 -1.40 -20.70 18.16
N MET A 226 -1.42 -21.06 16.87
CA MET A 226 -2.53 -20.74 15.95
C MET A 226 -3.75 -21.65 16.15
N LEU A 227 -3.68 -22.59 17.10
CA LEU A 227 -4.76 -23.53 17.41
C LEU A 227 -5.77 -23.02 18.45
N GLU A 228 -5.43 -21.97 19.19
CA GLU A 228 -6.31 -21.42 20.24
C GLU A 228 -7.40 -20.49 19.64
N THR A 229 -7.26 -20.11 18.37
CA THR A 229 -8.10 -19.14 17.65
C THR A 229 -9.21 -19.77 16.79
N ASP A 230 -9.15 -21.07 16.46
CA ASP A 230 -10.14 -21.74 15.60
C ASP A 230 -10.71 -23.01 16.24
N HIS A 231 -12.02 -23.02 16.51
CA HIS A 231 -12.74 -24.11 17.19
C HIS A 231 -12.89 -25.41 16.36
N SER A 232 -12.17 -25.55 15.25
CA SER A 232 -12.22 -26.74 14.41
C SER A 232 -11.34 -27.88 14.97
N GLU A 233 -11.94 -28.81 15.72
CA GLU A 233 -11.27 -29.98 16.36
C GLU A 233 -10.38 -30.82 15.41
N ARG A 234 -10.55 -30.70 14.10
CA ARG A 234 -9.77 -31.41 13.08
C ARG A 234 -8.40 -30.81 12.78
N LEU A 235 -8.18 -29.52 13.06
CA LEU A 235 -6.90 -28.85 12.81
C LEU A 235 -5.90 -29.03 13.98
N SER A 236 -6.38 -29.03 15.23
CA SER A 236 -5.54 -29.17 16.43
C SER A 236 -4.68 -30.45 16.45
N THR A 237 -5.23 -31.56 15.95
CA THR A 237 -4.55 -32.87 15.92
C THR A 237 -3.46 -32.94 14.83
N LEU A 238 -3.58 -32.17 13.74
CA LEU A 238 -2.60 -32.18 12.64
C LEU A 238 -1.41 -31.27 12.93
N THR A 239 -1.61 -30.16 13.65
CA THR A 239 -0.63 -29.08 13.75
C THR A 239 0.38 -29.28 14.89
N SER A 240 -0.04 -29.87 16.01
CA SER A 240 0.87 -30.26 17.11
C SER A 240 1.95 -31.26 16.65
N ALA A 241 1.59 -32.21 15.77
CA ALA A 241 2.51 -33.12 15.11
C ALA A 241 3.39 -32.46 14.02
N ALA A 242 2.97 -31.32 13.48
CA ALA A 242 3.72 -30.58 12.46
C ALA A 242 4.83 -29.70 13.05
N THR A 243 4.71 -29.25 14.30
CA THR A 243 5.67 -28.35 14.96
C THR A 243 7.14 -28.81 14.85
N PRO A 244 7.52 -30.08 15.10
CA PRO A 244 8.91 -30.53 14.93
C PRO A 244 9.39 -30.50 13.47
N LEU A 245 8.48 -30.71 12.50
CA LEU A 245 8.79 -30.64 11.06
C LEU A 245 8.98 -29.19 10.62
N VAL A 246 8.12 -28.28 11.06
CA VAL A 246 8.25 -26.83 10.84
C VAL A 246 9.54 -26.33 11.48
N GLN A 247 9.81 -26.60 12.75
CA GLN A 247 11.07 -26.22 13.39
C GLN A 247 12.30 -26.78 12.67
N ARG A 248 12.26 -28.03 12.17
CA ARG A 248 13.36 -28.61 11.37
C ARG A 248 13.51 -27.90 10.01
N TYR A 249 12.41 -27.54 9.36
CA TYR A 249 12.42 -26.77 8.12
C TYR A 249 12.99 -25.36 8.34
N LEU A 250 12.50 -24.65 9.36
CA LEU A 250 12.96 -23.32 9.72
C LEU A 250 14.45 -23.33 10.10
N ARG A 251 14.94 -24.29 10.89
CA ARG A 251 16.38 -24.49 11.20
C ARG A 251 17.24 -24.85 9.98
N ALA A 252 16.64 -25.37 8.91
CA ALA A 252 17.33 -25.62 7.64
C ALA A 252 17.32 -24.40 6.71
N ARG A 253 16.34 -23.51 6.84
CA ARG A 253 16.23 -22.21 6.15
C ARG A 253 17.00 -21.10 6.85
N GLU A 254 17.07 -21.12 8.17
CA GLU A 254 17.91 -20.27 9.00
C GLU A 254 19.34 -20.29 8.44
N PRO A 255 19.86 -19.14 7.98
CA PRO A 255 21.24 -19.06 7.59
C PRO A 255 22.08 -19.43 8.81
N ARG A 256 22.93 -20.46 8.69
CA ARG A 256 23.90 -20.89 9.72
C ARG A 256 25.03 -19.86 9.93
N TYR A 257 24.72 -18.57 9.81
CA TYR A 257 25.66 -17.49 9.55
C TYR A 257 25.82 -16.58 10.76
N ARG A 258 27.08 -16.42 11.18
CA ARG A 258 27.52 -15.33 12.05
C ARG A 258 27.61 -14.03 11.22
N GLY A 259 26.47 -13.38 10.99
CA GLY A 259 26.35 -12.08 10.33
C GLY A 259 26.70 -12.04 8.83
N VAL A 260 26.47 -10.89 8.19
CA VAL A 260 27.04 -10.57 6.87
C VAL A 260 28.38 -9.87 7.11
N ARG A 261 29.46 -10.30 6.45
CA ARG A 261 30.82 -9.82 6.74
C ARG A 261 30.93 -8.30 6.53
N GLY A 262 31.22 -7.57 7.61
CA GLY A 262 31.33 -6.11 7.60
C GLY A 262 30.02 -5.35 7.76
N VAL A 263 28.91 -6.05 8.05
CA VAL A 263 27.61 -5.44 8.39
C VAL A 263 27.26 -5.76 9.84
N SER A 264 27.04 -4.72 10.65
CA SER A 264 26.44 -4.82 11.98
C SER A 264 24.95 -4.49 11.91
N VAL A 265 24.16 -4.99 12.85
CA VAL A 265 22.76 -4.57 13.04
C VAL A 265 22.62 -3.96 14.42
N GLU A 266 21.95 -2.81 14.47
CA GLU A 266 21.61 -2.05 15.66
C GLU A 266 20.08 -2.08 15.82
N ARG A 267 19.59 -2.24 17.05
CA ARG A 267 18.16 -2.26 17.39
C ARG A 267 17.84 -1.02 18.21
N PHE A 268 16.68 -0.44 17.94
CA PHE A 268 16.12 0.72 18.62
C PHE A 268 14.70 0.38 19.07
N ASP A 269 14.34 0.82 20.27
CA ASP A 269 12.99 0.63 20.84
C ASP A 269 12.00 1.71 20.35
N GLU A 270 12.48 2.69 19.57
CA GLU A 270 11.72 3.71 18.83
C GLU A 270 12.32 3.82 17.41
N VAL A 271 11.55 4.32 16.43
CA VAL A 271 12.05 4.47 15.06
C VAL A 271 12.95 5.71 14.95
N PRO A 272 14.26 5.59 14.59
CA PRO A 272 15.12 6.76 14.40
C PRO A 272 14.78 7.45 13.07
N ALA A 273 13.77 8.32 13.09
CA ALA A 273 13.12 8.93 11.93
C ALA A 273 14.10 9.49 10.90
N SER A 274 15.08 10.30 11.33
CA SER A 274 16.08 10.90 10.44
C SER A 274 17.01 9.88 9.77
N VAL A 275 17.32 8.76 10.43
CA VAL A 275 18.10 7.66 9.85
C VAL A 275 17.28 6.92 8.80
N PHE A 276 16.00 6.65 9.07
CA PHE A 276 15.11 5.99 8.12
C PHE A 276 14.78 6.88 6.92
N ALA A 277 14.50 8.17 7.14
CA ALA A 277 14.28 9.15 6.08
C ALA A 277 15.54 9.40 5.21
N GLN A 278 16.76 9.26 5.77
CA GLN A 278 17.98 9.24 4.97
C GLN A 278 18.11 7.95 4.16
N LEU A 279 17.92 6.78 4.78
CA LEU A 279 17.94 5.48 4.10
C LEU A 279 16.92 5.39 2.96
N TYR A 280 15.75 6.02 3.13
CA TYR A 280 14.76 6.19 2.07
C TYR A 280 15.29 7.05 0.92
N ARG A 281 15.83 8.24 1.22
CA ARG A 281 16.40 9.16 0.21
C ARG A 281 17.57 8.54 -0.57
N ASP A 282 18.31 7.61 0.03
CA ASP A 282 19.37 6.84 -0.64
C ASP A 282 18.84 5.85 -1.70
N GLY A 283 17.53 5.58 -1.73
CA GLY A 283 16.88 4.68 -2.68
C GLY A 283 15.35 4.80 -2.71
N VAL A 284 14.87 5.92 -3.27
CA VAL A 284 13.47 6.19 -3.59
C VAL A 284 13.05 5.41 -4.86
N PRO A 285 11.88 4.75 -4.91
CA PRO A 285 11.40 4.04 -6.09
C PRO A 285 10.61 4.99 -7.02
N GLY A 286 10.58 4.70 -8.32
CA GLY A 286 9.80 5.44 -9.32
C GLY A 286 8.30 5.08 -9.36
N THR A 287 7.83 4.30 -8.39
CA THR A 287 6.45 3.83 -8.21
C THR A 287 5.72 4.68 -7.17
N ILE A 288 4.40 4.52 -7.07
CA ILE A 288 3.54 5.13 -6.07
C ILE A 288 3.73 4.41 -4.73
N HIS A 289 4.08 5.16 -3.69
CA HIS A 289 4.34 4.68 -2.33
C HIS A 289 4.13 5.81 -1.32
N ALA A 290 3.98 5.53 -0.02
CA ALA A 290 3.97 6.59 1.00
C ALA A 290 5.33 7.34 1.07
N ASN A 291 5.33 8.66 1.24
CA ASN A 291 6.56 9.45 1.31
C ASN A 291 7.23 9.30 2.69
N ARG A 292 8.37 8.59 2.74
CA ARG A 292 9.10 8.24 3.99
C ARG A 292 9.91 9.43 4.53
N THR A 293 9.22 10.50 4.90
CA THR A 293 9.78 11.69 5.58
C THR A 293 10.03 11.42 7.07
N GLU A 294 10.71 12.34 7.76
CA GLU A 294 10.84 12.27 9.23
C GLU A 294 9.46 12.34 9.90
N THR A 295 8.61 13.27 9.45
CA THR A 295 7.19 13.39 9.86
C THR A 295 6.40 12.10 9.64
N PHE A 296 6.60 11.40 8.52
CA PHE A 296 5.99 10.09 8.31
C PHE A 296 6.41 9.10 9.39
N TYR A 297 7.69 9.01 9.72
CA TYR A 297 8.17 8.07 10.73
C TYR A 297 7.73 8.43 12.16
N GLU A 298 7.75 9.72 12.51
CA GLU A 298 7.32 10.21 13.82
C GLU A 298 5.83 9.95 14.06
N TRP A 299 4.98 10.20 13.07
CA TRP A 299 3.53 10.00 13.21
C TRP A 299 3.10 8.55 12.95
N ARG A 300 3.51 7.91 11.84
CA ARG A 300 2.94 6.60 11.41
C ARG A 300 3.26 5.46 12.39
N PHE A 301 4.37 5.58 13.13
CA PHE A 301 4.81 4.63 14.15
C PHE A 301 4.56 5.12 15.58
N GLY A 302 3.78 6.20 15.74
CA GLY A 302 3.21 6.65 17.02
C GLY A 302 1.83 6.05 17.34
N ASN A 303 1.40 4.99 16.64
CA ASN A 303 0.11 4.34 16.90
C ASN A 303 0.08 3.73 18.32
N PRO A 304 -0.81 4.20 19.23
CA PRO A 304 -0.81 3.76 20.63
C PRO A 304 -1.17 2.28 20.80
N ASN A 305 -1.84 1.67 19.82
CA ASN A 305 -2.26 0.27 19.88
C ASN A 305 -1.15 -0.72 19.46
N LEU A 306 0.03 -0.23 19.04
CA LEU A 306 1.12 -1.06 18.51
C LEU A 306 2.47 -0.72 19.15
N SER A 307 3.21 -1.75 19.57
CA SER A 307 4.61 -1.60 19.97
C SER A 307 5.51 -1.78 18.75
N TYR A 308 6.22 -0.72 18.38
CA TYR A 308 7.19 -0.74 17.28
C TYR A 308 8.63 -0.80 17.78
N GLU A 309 9.49 -1.41 16.96
CA GLU A 309 10.95 -1.38 17.10
C GLU A 309 11.57 -1.16 15.73
N ALA A 310 12.79 -0.63 15.69
CA ALA A 310 13.53 -0.44 14.44
C ALA A 310 14.87 -1.18 14.46
N TYR A 311 15.23 -1.75 13.32
CA TYR A 311 16.51 -2.43 13.11
C TYR A 311 17.25 -1.73 11.97
N VAL A 312 18.49 -1.27 12.21
CA VAL A 312 19.33 -0.59 11.21
C VAL A 312 20.58 -1.41 10.93
N ALA A 313 20.81 -1.74 9.66
CA ALA A 313 22.04 -2.37 9.21
C ALA A 313 23.07 -1.30 8.85
N ARG A 314 24.29 -1.42 9.40
CA ARG A 314 25.41 -0.52 9.13
C ARG A 314 26.60 -1.25 8.53
N ARG A 315 27.21 -0.69 7.49
CA ARG A 315 28.47 -1.15 6.89
C ARG A 315 29.53 -0.08 7.11
N ASN A 316 30.61 -0.41 7.81
CA ASN A 316 31.65 0.56 8.21
C ASN A 316 31.08 1.81 8.93
N GLY A 317 30.05 1.64 9.76
CA GLY A 317 29.34 2.72 10.47
C GLY A 317 28.21 3.41 9.69
N VAL A 318 28.26 3.40 8.34
CA VAL A 318 27.24 3.99 7.47
C VAL A 318 26.00 3.10 7.43
N ALA A 319 24.81 3.65 7.62
CA ALA A 319 23.56 2.91 7.48
C ALA A 319 23.34 2.50 6.01
N ILE A 320 22.84 1.28 5.77
CA ILE A 320 22.64 0.73 4.41
C ILE A 320 21.26 0.09 4.17
N ALA A 321 20.52 -0.20 5.24
CA ALA A 321 19.12 -0.62 5.21
C ALA A 321 18.50 -0.48 6.61
N GLY A 322 17.18 -0.36 6.67
CA GLY A 322 16.39 -0.34 7.89
C GLY A 322 15.09 -1.15 7.72
N ILE A 323 14.62 -1.77 8.80
CA ILE A 323 13.29 -2.39 8.89
C ILE A 323 12.64 -1.94 10.19
N VAL A 324 11.39 -1.53 10.12
CA VAL A 324 10.53 -1.33 11.31
C VAL A 324 9.72 -2.61 11.53
N THR A 325 9.54 -3.01 12.78
CA THR A 325 8.68 -4.14 13.18
C THR A 325 7.60 -3.68 14.15
N GLY A 326 6.33 -3.95 13.87
CA GLY A 326 5.21 -3.76 14.79
C GLY A 326 4.74 -5.10 15.37
N THR A 327 4.51 -5.18 16.68
CA THR A 327 4.08 -6.40 17.37
C THR A 327 2.70 -6.25 18.02
N THR A 328 1.78 -7.17 17.69
CA THR A 328 0.51 -7.39 18.43
C THR A 328 0.61 -8.63 19.33
N ASN A 329 -0.25 -8.68 20.36
CA ASN A 329 -0.57 -9.91 21.07
C ASN A 329 -2.07 -10.15 20.92
N GLU A 330 -2.45 -11.22 20.24
CA GLU A 330 -3.83 -11.60 19.94
C GLU A 330 -4.04 -13.01 20.50
N ASP A 331 -4.96 -13.17 21.46
CA ASP A 331 -5.29 -14.46 22.10
C ASP A 331 -4.07 -15.30 22.55
N GLY A 332 -3.06 -14.63 23.14
CA GLY A 332 -1.81 -15.27 23.59
C GLY A 332 -0.79 -15.55 22.48
N SER A 333 -1.17 -15.45 21.21
CA SER A 333 -0.25 -15.47 20.07
C SER A 333 0.39 -14.09 19.87
N ARG A 334 1.72 -14.07 19.75
CA ARG A 334 2.48 -12.85 19.44
C ARG A 334 2.77 -12.79 17.95
N ILE A 335 2.25 -11.78 17.27
CA ILE A 335 2.41 -11.58 15.82
C ILE A 335 3.31 -10.37 15.61
N THR A 336 4.39 -10.54 14.84
CA THR A 336 5.28 -9.43 14.48
C THR A 336 5.28 -9.20 12.98
N ASN A 337 4.76 -8.04 12.57
CA ASN A 337 4.80 -7.56 11.20
C ASN A 337 6.13 -6.83 10.98
N LEU A 338 6.81 -7.06 9.85
CA LEU A 338 7.88 -6.17 9.39
C LEU A 338 7.18 -5.03 8.64
N THR A 339 6.78 -3.99 9.37
CA THR A 339 5.81 -3.00 8.93
C THR A 339 6.32 -2.12 7.78
N ASP A 340 7.59 -1.72 7.81
CA ASP A 340 8.23 -0.91 6.75
C ASP A 340 9.68 -1.34 6.49
N VAL A 341 10.20 -1.01 5.31
CA VAL A 341 11.58 -1.34 4.89
C VAL A 341 12.18 -0.26 4.00
N VAL A 342 13.42 0.16 4.30
CA VAL A 342 14.17 1.16 3.52
C VAL A 342 15.62 0.75 3.26
N PRO A 343 16.27 1.20 2.17
CA PRO A 343 15.68 1.87 1.00
C PRO A 343 14.64 0.99 0.31
N LEU A 344 13.67 1.59 -0.39
CA LEU A 344 12.68 0.83 -1.16
C LEU A 344 13.25 0.39 -2.52
N ALA A 345 13.94 1.29 -3.22
CA ALA A 345 14.66 0.97 -4.45
C ALA A 345 16.00 0.25 -4.22
N THR A 346 16.59 -0.30 -5.29
CA THR A 346 17.86 -1.05 -5.22
C THR A 346 19.05 -0.11 -5.02
N THR A 347 19.79 -0.31 -3.92
CA THR A 347 21.09 0.34 -3.67
C THR A 347 22.22 -0.71 -3.60
N PRO A 348 23.51 -0.33 -3.76
CA PRO A 348 24.64 -1.27 -3.83
C PRO A 348 24.80 -2.19 -2.61
N HIS A 349 24.22 -1.84 -1.47
CA HIS A 349 24.34 -2.60 -0.22
C HIS A 349 23.00 -3.09 0.34
N ARG A 350 21.86 -2.73 -0.27
CA ARG A 350 20.51 -3.14 0.16
C ARG A 350 20.41 -4.64 0.46
N ARG A 351 20.87 -5.49 -0.47
CA ARG A 351 20.80 -6.95 -0.33
C ARG A 351 21.61 -7.49 0.85
N ASP A 352 22.75 -6.89 1.16
CA ASP A 352 23.57 -7.27 2.31
C ASP A 352 22.92 -6.79 3.63
N GLY A 353 22.38 -5.56 3.62
CA GLY A 353 21.63 -4.98 4.75
C GLY A 353 20.39 -5.79 5.11
N LEU A 354 19.47 -6.00 4.15
CA LEU A 354 18.25 -6.80 4.35
C LEU A 354 18.55 -8.23 4.83
N ARG A 355 19.63 -8.85 4.34
CA ARG A 355 20.07 -10.17 4.84
C ARG A 355 20.51 -10.14 6.29
N ALA A 356 21.24 -9.10 6.72
CA ALA A 356 21.65 -8.96 8.11
C ALA A 356 20.45 -8.68 9.01
N LEU A 357 19.53 -7.80 8.58
CA LEU A 357 18.30 -7.44 9.30
C LEU A 357 17.38 -8.65 9.50
N LEU A 358 17.04 -9.38 8.43
CA LEU A 358 16.19 -10.58 8.52
C LEU A 358 16.80 -11.64 9.45
N SER A 359 18.12 -11.88 9.38
CA SER A 359 18.81 -12.78 10.31
C SER A 359 18.65 -12.33 11.76
N ARG A 360 18.79 -11.02 12.05
CA ARG A 360 18.72 -10.50 13.42
C ARG A 360 17.29 -10.46 13.97
N ILE A 361 16.32 -10.05 13.16
CA ILE A 361 14.91 -9.99 13.55
C ILE A 361 14.40 -11.41 13.87
N ILE A 362 14.73 -12.43 13.07
CA ILE A 362 14.35 -13.81 13.35
C ILE A 362 15.01 -14.35 14.63
N GLU A 363 16.25 -13.95 14.93
CA GLU A 363 16.93 -14.34 16.18
C GLU A 363 16.25 -13.72 17.41
N ASP A 364 15.93 -12.42 17.36
CA ASP A 364 15.29 -11.68 18.45
C ASP A 364 13.82 -12.07 18.64
N ARG A 365 13.12 -12.41 17.56
CA ARG A 365 11.68 -12.72 17.53
C ARG A 365 11.37 -14.21 17.44
N ARG A 366 12.32 -15.10 17.76
CA ARG A 366 12.17 -16.57 17.63
C ARG A 366 11.01 -17.19 18.43
N GLU A 367 10.55 -16.51 19.50
CA GLU A 367 9.45 -16.99 20.35
C GLU A 367 8.08 -16.49 19.87
N ASP A 368 8.05 -15.50 18.96
CA ASP A 368 6.83 -14.96 18.37
C ASP A 368 6.15 -16.04 17.50
N SER A 369 4.83 -16.08 17.50
CA SER A 369 4.02 -17.10 16.82
C SER A 369 4.29 -17.17 15.32
N LEU A 370 4.33 -16.00 14.69
CA LEU A 370 4.67 -15.83 13.28
C LEU A 370 5.28 -14.46 13.02
N LEU A 371 6.02 -14.37 11.92
CA LEU A 371 6.45 -13.10 11.32
C LEU A 371 5.71 -12.90 9.99
N ALA A 372 5.30 -11.67 9.70
CA ALA A 372 4.62 -11.32 8.44
C ALA A 372 5.32 -10.15 7.71
N VAL A 373 5.28 -10.15 6.37
CA VAL A 373 5.76 -9.06 5.50
C VAL A 373 4.74 -8.87 4.38
N SER A 374 4.29 -7.65 4.10
CA SER A 374 3.36 -7.36 2.99
C SER A 374 4.07 -6.74 1.79
N GLY A 375 3.57 -7.05 0.59
CA GLY A 375 4.01 -6.47 -0.67
C GLY A 375 5.41 -6.89 -1.13
N ASP A 376 6.01 -6.07 -1.98
CA ASP A 376 7.24 -6.36 -2.74
C ASP A 376 8.52 -5.72 -2.17
N GLY A 377 8.37 -4.89 -1.13
CA GLY A 377 9.47 -4.16 -0.49
C GLY A 377 10.67 -5.04 -0.11
N ILE A 378 10.45 -6.30 0.28
CA ILE A 378 11.53 -7.30 0.42
C ILE A 378 11.38 -8.36 -0.68
N PRO A 379 12.39 -8.59 -1.55
CA PRO A 379 12.26 -9.55 -2.65
C PRO A 379 11.89 -10.96 -2.18
N GLU A 380 10.93 -11.62 -2.83
CA GLU A 380 10.50 -12.99 -2.51
C GLU A 380 11.66 -13.99 -2.50
N SER A 381 12.60 -13.87 -3.44
CA SER A 381 13.81 -14.72 -3.50
C SER A 381 14.73 -14.57 -2.29
N LEU A 382 14.56 -13.52 -1.49
CA LEU A 382 15.20 -13.33 -0.20
C LEU A 382 14.33 -13.88 0.93
N LEU A 383 13.04 -13.52 0.98
CA LEU A 383 12.06 -13.98 1.97
C LEU A 383 11.97 -15.52 2.05
N SER A 384 11.83 -16.18 0.90
CA SER A 384 11.79 -17.65 0.78
C SER A 384 13.05 -18.35 1.29
N ARG A 385 14.23 -17.70 1.21
CA ARG A 385 15.47 -18.23 1.80
C ARG A 385 15.43 -18.21 3.32
N PHE A 386 14.73 -17.23 3.90
CA PHE A 386 14.47 -17.13 5.33
C PHE A 386 13.20 -17.89 5.78
N GLY A 387 12.59 -18.69 4.90
CA GLY A 387 11.45 -19.55 5.25
C GLY A 387 10.12 -18.81 5.37
N PHE A 388 10.01 -17.59 4.83
CA PHE A 388 8.73 -16.93 4.60
C PHE A 388 8.06 -17.49 3.33
N HIS A 389 6.73 -17.55 3.32
CA HIS A 389 5.93 -18.08 2.21
C HIS A 389 4.75 -17.17 1.91
N SER A 390 4.48 -16.92 0.62
CA SER A 390 3.34 -16.10 0.19
C SER A 390 2.02 -16.80 0.50
N ASP A 391 1.04 -16.02 0.94
CA ASP A 391 -0.36 -16.39 1.10
C ASP A 391 -1.14 -16.54 -0.22
N LEU A 392 -0.53 -16.16 -1.35
CA LEU A 392 -1.02 -16.49 -2.70
C LEU A 392 -0.62 -17.91 -3.13
N ALA A 393 0.23 -18.61 -2.35
CA ALA A 393 0.73 -19.94 -2.66
C ALA A 393 0.26 -21.02 -1.66
N VAL A 394 0.14 -22.26 -2.16
CA VAL A 394 -0.19 -23.44 -1.35
C VAL A 394 0.94 -23.73 -0.35
N PRO A 395 0.64 -24.07 0.93
CA PRO A 395 -0.69 -24.32 1.49
C PRO A 395 -1.41 -23.09 2.05
N LEU A 396 -0.73 -21.94 2.20
CA LEU A 396 -1.29 -20.76 2.87
C LEU A 396 -2.54 -20.22 2.16
N SER A 397 -2.56 -20.25 0.83
CA SER A 397 -3.70 -19.83 0.00
C SER A 397 -5.01 -20.62 0.21
N HIS A 398 -5.01 -21.66 1.05
CA HIS A 398 -6.21 -22.39 1.46
C HIS A 398 -6.75 -21.97 2.83
N VAL A 399 -5.98 -21.19 3.59
CA VAL A 399 -6.29 -20.78 4.98
C VAL A 399 -6.16 -19.26 5.20
N SER A 400 -5.62 -18.52 4.24
CA SER A 400 -5.55 -17.05 4.25
C SER A 400 -6.66 -16.40 3.41
N LEU A 401 -6.91 -15.12 3.69
CA LEU A 401 -7.63 -14.21 2.81
C LEU A 401 -6.67 -13.10 2.37
N PRO A 402 -6.15 -13.14 1.14
CA PRO A 402 -5.17 -12.15 0.68
C PRO A 402 -5.73 -10.73 0.64
N THR A 403 -4.93 -9.76 1.08
CA THR A 403 -5.24 -8.33 1.04
C THR A 403 -5.49 -7.89 -0.40
N THR A 404 -6.66 -7.33 -0.69
CA THR A 404 -6.98 -6.80 -2.03
C THR A 404 -6.77 -5.29 -2.02
N GLN A 405 -5.95 -4.76 -2.92
CA GLN A 405 -5.80 -3.32 -3.13
C GLN A 405 -6.81 -2.85 -4.17
N VAL A 406 -7.49 -1.75 -3.89
CA VAL A 406 -8.34 -1.04 -4.84
C VAL A 406 -8.00 0.44 -4.90
N THR A 407 -8.32 1.09 -6.02
CA THR A 407 -8.04 2.50 -6.28
C THR A 407 -9.21 3.20 -6.98
N TYR A 408 -9.29 4.52 -6.84
CA TYR A 408 -10.24 5.39 -7.54
C TYR A 408 -9.60 6.77 -7.79
N PRO A 409 -9.56 7.26 -9.03
CA PRO A 409 -8.98 8.56 -9.37
C PRO A 409 -9.93 9.71 -9.04
N ILE A 410 -9.39 10.77 -8.46
CA ILE A 410 -10.08 12.06 -8.33
C ILE A 410 -9.62 12.96 -9.48
N SER A 411 -10.55 13.74 -10.04
CA SER A 411 -10.29 14.64 -11.16
C SER A 411 -11.08 15.93 -11.01
N SER A 412 -10.39 17.05 -11.18
CA SER A 412 -10.93 18.41 -11.18
C SER A 412 -11.78 18.74 -12.40
N ASP A 413 -11.60 18.00 -13.50
CA ASP A 413 -12.07 18.41 -14.84
C ASP A 413 -13.27 17.56 -15.32
N GLY A 414 -13.89 16.79 -14.41
CA GLY A 414 -15.11 16.03 -14.66
C GLY A 414 -14.92 14.70 -15.42
N GLY A 415 -13.68 14.25 -15.61
CA GLY A 415 -13.36 12.95 -16.23
C GLY A 415 -12.21 12.24 -15.51
N HIS A 416 -12.37 10.96 -15.21
CA HIS A 416 -11.39 10.16 -14.46
C HIS A 416 -10.10 9.92 -15.26
N ASP A 417 -9.03 10.64 -14.94
CA ASP A 417 -7.68 10.25 -15.35
C ASP A 417 -7.20 9.13 -14.40
N TRP A 418 -7.08 7.91 -14.93
CA TRP A 418 -6.57 6.75 -14.18
C TRP A 418 -5.05 6.76 -14.05
N THR A 419 -4.42 7.92 -14.11
CA THR A 419 -2.98 8.12 -13.93
C THR A 419 -2.67 9.21 -12.91
N VAL A 420 -1.58 9.03 -12.16
CA VAL A 420 -1.02 10.04 -11.26
C VAL A 420 0.49 10.09 -11.49
N GLY A 421 1.02 11.29 -11.76
CA GLY A 421 2.42 11.45 -12.15
C GLY A 421 2.81 10.69 -13.43
N GLY A 422 1.85 10.46 -14.34
CA GLY A 422 2.04 9.67 -15.56
C GLY A 422 2.10 8.15 -15.34
N ARG A 423 1.84 7.66 -14.13
CA ARG A 423 1.74 6.23 -13.80
C ARG A 423 0.28 5.80 -13.71
N ALA A 424 -0.08 4.69 -14.34
CA ALA A 424 -1.45 4.16 -14.27
C ALA A 424 -1.73 3.59 -12.87
N ILE A 425 -2.71 4.15 -12.16
CA ILE A 425 -2.96 3.82 -10.75
C ILE A 425 -3.63 2.44 -10.57
N ALA A 426 -4.24 1.89 -11.61
CA ALA A 426 -4.82 0.54 -11.63
C ALA A 426 -3.79 -0.57 -11.97
N ASP A 427 -2.56 -0.21 -12.36
CA ASP A 427 -1.50 -1.17 -12.69
C ASP A 427 -0.60 -1.40 -11.45
N PRO A 428 -0.55 -2.63 -10.89
CA PRO A 428 0.24 -2.92 -9.68
C PRO A 428 1.74 -2.70 -9.87
N THR A 429 2.27 -2.76 -11.09
CA THR A 429 3.70 -2.49 -11.33
C THR A 429 4.09 -1.04 -11.12
N ASN A 430 3.10 -0.15 -10.99
CA ASN A 430 3.28 1.24 -10.61
C ASN A 430 3.17 1.50 -9.11
N TRP A 431 3.03 0.48 -8.25
CA TRP A 431 2.99 0.64 -6.79
C TRP A 431 4.19 -0.03 -6.11
N THR A 432 4.52 0.43 -4.91
CA THR A 432 5.37 -0.29 -3.96
C THR A 432 4.71 -0.21 -2.60
N ILE A 433 4.20 -1.36 -2.14
CA ILE A 433 3.37 -1.47 -0.94
C ILE A 433 4.14 -2.22 0.15
N THR A 434 4.00 -1.73 1.37
CA THR A 434 4.37 -2.41 2.61
C THR A 434 3.14 -2.48 3.53
N PHE A 435 3.30 -2.84 4.79
CA PHE A 435 2.22 -2.65 5.77
C PHE A 435 2.05 -1.18 6.17
N ALA A 436 3.07 -0.33 5.98
CA ALA A 436 3.00 1.09 6.37
C ALA A 436 1.96 1.90 5.57
N GLU A 437 1.66 1.48 4.33
CA GLU A 437 0.55 1.99 3.51
C GLU A 437 -0.86 1.59 4.00
N GLN A 438 -0.96 0.59 4.88
CA GLN A 438 -2.23 0.03 5.37
C GLN A 438 -2.55 0.67 6.72
N ASP A 439 -3.78 1.15 6.92
CA ASP A 439 -4.22 1.89 8.11
C ASP A 439 -4.25 1.09 9.43
N THR A 440 -4.05 -0.23 9.36
CA THR A 440 -4.28 -1.18 10.46
C THR A 440 -3.01 -1.90 10.98
N ARG A 441 -1.80 -1.57 10.51
CA ARG A 441 -0.60 -2.44 10.66
C ARG A 441 0.72 -1.75 11.07
#